data_AF-A0A6A6GMU4-F1
#
_entry.id   AF-A0A6A6GMU4-F1
#
_cell.length_a   1.000
_cell.length_b   1.000
_cell.length_c   1.000
_cell.angle_alpha   90.00
_cell.angle_beta   90.00
_cell.angle_gamma   90.00
#
_symmetry.space_group_name_H-M   'P 1'
#
loop_
_entity.id
_entity.type
_entity.pdbx_description
1 polymer ?
#
loop_
_entity_poly.entity_id
_entity_poly.type
_entity_poly.pdbx_seq_one_letter_code
_entity_poly.pdbx_strand_id
1 'polypeptide(L)'
;MAALSQNDSRVLGALFDPESSPSGAAQINHEVEDLPGISAEDCKLLKNESAAILKPLNVPEPSPEQISTAHTAMTSLIQRHPDYAPAYIDRAQIKRMSLPMTDLFTQPSSEASQSLLRDLQKGIDLASPPSPQAPVSGLQSRLLASAHTHRGLLLLRVADMRKQGLPVFGVGESITKMEAQDIEGLASRDFYQGGRYGNKIAQQLSVKTNPYAKMCGAIVKEAIQKEIDEAEGRVVMDLRALS
;
A
#
# COMPACT_ATOMS: atom_id res chain seq x y z
N MET A 1 4.42 40.62 15.36
CA MET A 1 3.84 39.32 14.98
C MET A 1 4.95 38.50 14.35
N ALA A 2 5.36 37.40 14.97
CA ALA A 2 6.38 36.52 14.40
C ALA A 2 5.75 35.74 13.24
N ALA A 3 6.23 35.98 12.02
CA ALA A 3 5.80 35.20 10.86
C ALA A 3 6.52 33.85 10.89
N LEU A 4 5.74 32.76 10.84
CA LEU A 4 6.27 31.40 10.72
C LEU A 4 7.06 31.29 9.41
N SER A 5 8.18 30.58 9.41
CA SER A 5 8.90 30.32 8.16
C SER A 5 8.04 29.47 7.23
N GLN A 6 8.36 29.49 5.94
CA GLN A 6 7.65 28.68 4.94
C GLN A 6 7.75 27.18 5.25
N ASN A 7 8.85 26.75 5.87
CA ASN A 7 9.03 25.37 6.32
C ASN A 7 8.17 25.09 7.56
N ASP A 8 8.11 26.00 8.54
CA ASP A 8 7.27 25.81 9.75
C ASP A 8 5.78 25.78 9.40
N SER A 9 5.36 26.64 8.48
CA SER A 9 3.99 26.67 7.96
C SER A 9 3.63 25.38 7.24
N ARG A 10 4.59 24.78 6.53
CA ARG A 10 4.42 23.47 5.86
C ARG A 10 4.37 22.31 6.85
N VAL A 11 5.20 22.34 7.90
CA VAL A 11 5.21 21.32 8.96
C VAL A 11 3.92 21.37 9.78
N LEU A 12 3.48 22.57 10.17
CA LEU A 12 2.21 22.75 10.89
C LEU A 12 1.02 22.41 10.00
N GLY A 13 1.05 22.80 8.73
CA GLY A 13 0.05 22.36 7.75
C GLY A 13 0.00 20.83 7.64
N ALA A 14 1.13 20.13 7.66
CA ALA A 14 1.16 18.67 7.68
C ALA A 14 0.65 18.04 8.99
N LEU A 15 0.74 18.76 10.11
CA LEU A 15 0.23 18.32 11.42
C LEU A 15 -1.30 18.45 11.50
N PHE A 16 -1.87 19.52 10.96
CA PHE A 16 -3.32 19.80 11.02
C PHE A 16 -4.10 19.33 9.79
N ASP A 17 -3.44 19.22 8.65
CA ASP A 17 -3.96 18.69 7.39
C ASP A 17 -2.93 17.72 6.76
N PRO A 18 -2.79 16.51 7.36
CA PRO A 18 -1.87 15.50 6.86
C PRO A 18 -2.24 14.99 5.46
N GLU A 19 -3.48 15.20 5.01
CA GLU A 19 -3.94 14.84 3.67
C GLU A 19 -3.46 15.85 2.60
N SER A 20 -3.28 17.13 2.94
CA SER A 20 -2.84 18.16 2.00
C SER A 20 -1.33 18.37 1.90
N SER A 21 -0.50 17.65 2.68
CA SER A 21 0.93 17.94 2.73
C SER A 21 1.67 17.57 1.42
N PRO A 22 2.25 18.54 0.69
CA PRO A 22 2.93 18.28 -0.59
C PRO A 22 4.32 17.62 -0.42
N SER A 23 4.84 17.58 0.81
CA SER A 23 6.21 17.15 1.13
C SER A 23 6.49 15.69 0.80
N GLY A 24 5.46 14.87 0.63
CA GLY A 24 5.57 13.45 0.33
C GLY A 24 5.46 13.10 -1.15
N ALA A 25 5.00 13.99 -2.03
CA ALA A 25 4.73 13.68 -3.43
C ALA A 25 6.02 13.48 -4.23
N ALA A 26 6.05 12.44 -5.07
CA ALA A 26 7.16 12.22 -5.99
C ALA A 26 7.13 13.25 -7.14
N GLN A 27 8.31 13.60 -7.67
CA GLN A 27 8.38 14.33 -8.93
C GLN A 27 8.06 13.37 -10.09
N ILE A 28 6.94 13.58 -10.77
CA ILE A 28 6.46 12.69 -11.83
C ILE A 28 6.62 13.41 -13.17
N ASN A 29 7.40 12.81 -14.08
CA ASN A 29 7.46 13.23 -15.47
C ASN A 29 6.45 12.43 -16.29
N HIS A 30 5.33 13.06 -16.65
CA HIS A 30 4.25 12.43 -17.41
C HIS A 30 4.54 12.32 -18.92
N GLU A 31 5.55 13.01 -19.44
CA GLU A 31 5.93 12.97 -20.85
C GLU A 31 6.72 11.71 -21.21
N VAL A 32 7.22 10.99 -20.19
CA VAL A 32 8.04 9.79 -20.33
C VAL A 32 7.26 8.58 -19.80
N GLU A 33 7.22 7.50 -20.57
CA GLU A 33 6.61 6.21 -20.18
C GLU A 33 7.65 5.09 -19.95
N ASP A 34 8.93 5.45 -19.78
CA ASP A 34 10.02 4.49 -19.63
C ASP A 34 10.00 3.79 -18.26
N LEU A 35 10.65 2.62 -18.21
CA LEU A 35 10.87 1.85 -16.99
C LEU A 35 12.37 1.72 -16.70
N PRO A 36 12.79 1.71 -15.43
CA PRO A 36 14.19 1.48 -15.07
C PRO A 36 14.74 0.19 -15.69
N GLY A 37 15.90 0.26 -16.34
CA GLY A 37 16.60 -0.91 -16.87
C GLY A 37 16.02 -1.51 -18.15
N ILE A 38 15.04 -0.87 -18.80
CA ILE A 38 14.40 -1.37 -20.02
C ILE A 38 14.47 -0.31 -21.12
N SER A 39 14.79 -0.72 -22.35
CA SER A 39 14.79 0.18 -23.50
C SER A 39 13.36 0.66 -23.84
N ALA A 40 13.21 1.84 -24.44
CA ALA A 40 11.89 2.35 -24.83
C ALA A 40 11.18 1.45 -25.86
N GLU A 41 11.93 0.76 -26.74
CA GLU A 41 11.36 -0.19 -27.71
C GLU A 41 10.86 -1.46 -27.01
N ASP A 42 11.68 -2.06 -26.14
CA ASP A 42 11.28 -3.23 -25.36
C ASP A 42 10.10 -2.91 -24.45
N CYS A 43 10.08 -1.73 -23.82
CA CYS A 43 8.98 -1.28 -22.98
C CYS A 43 7.66 -1.24 -23.76
N LYS A 44 7.67 -0.77 -25.02
CA LYS A 44 6.47 -0.77 -25.88
C LYS A 44 6.04 -2.19 -26.25
N LEU A 45 6.98 -3.05 -26.64
CA LEU A 45 6.69 -4.44 -26.99
C LEU A 45 6.08 -5.21 -25.81
N LEU A 46 6.72 -5.13 -24.64
CA LEU A 46 6.28 -5.81 -23.43
C LEU A 46 4.95 -5.28 -22.88
N LYS A 47 4.71 -3.96 -23.02
CA LYS A 47 3.41 -3.36 -22.70
C LYS A 47 2.30 -3.93 -23.57
N ASN A 48 2.53 -4.04 -24.87
CA ASN A 48 1.56 -4.62 -25.81
C ASN A 48 1.32 -6.10 -25.53
N GLU A 49 2.38 -6.85 -25.22
CA GLU A 49 2.28 -8.27 -24.88
C GLU A 49 1.49 -8.47 -23.57
N SER A 50 1.80 -7.73 -22.50
CA SER A 50 1.04 -7.78 -21.25
C SER A 50 -0.43 -7.41 -21.47
N ALA A 51 -0.71 -6.35 -22.24
CA ALA A 51 -2.07 -5.95 -22.57
C ALA A 51 -2.86 -7.06 -23.30
N ALA A 52 -2.21 -7.81 -24.19
CA ALA A 52 -2.82 -8.95 -24.86
C ALA A 52 -3.14 -10.10 -23.90
N ILE A 53 -2.27 -10.37 -22.91
CA ILE A 53 -2.49 -11.37 -21.87
C ILE A 53 -3.67 -10.98 -20.96
N LEU A 54 -3.80 -9.69 -20.63
CA LEU A 54 -4.83 -9.18 -19.71
C LEU A 54 -6.18 -8.96 -20.39
N LYS A 55 -6.23 -8.74 -21.70
CA LYS A 55 -7.45 -8.45 -22.46
C LYS A 55 -8.60 -9.45 -22.21
N PRO A 56 -8.38 -10.78 -22.14
CA PRO A 56 -9.45 -11.74 -21.85
C PRO A 56 -10.03 -11.63 -20.44
N LEU A 57 -9.28 -11.04 -19.49
CA LEU A 57 -9.73 -10.84 -18.11
C LEU A 57 -10.55 -9.56 -17.93
N ASN A 58 -10.65 -8.71 -18.96
CA ASN A 58 -11.41 -7.46 -18.92
C ASN A 58 -12.91 -7.71 -19.11
N VAL A 59 -13.46 -8.57 -18.26
CA VAL A 59 -14.88 -8.92 -18.14
C VAL A 59 -15.25 -8.90 -16.65
N PRO A 60 -16.53 -8.70 -16.28
CA PRO A 60 -16.91 -8.58 -14.87
C PRO A 60 -16.53 -9.79 -14.02
N GLU A 61 -16.69 -10.99 -14.56
CA GLU A 61 -16.39 -12.25 -13.89
C GLU A 61 -15.64 -13.18 -14.86
N PRO A 62 -14.30 -13.13 -14.90
CA PRO A 62 -13.52 -14.02 -15.73
C PRO A 62 -13.54 -15.44 -15.17
N SER A 63 -13.59 -16.43 -16.07
CA SER A 63 -13.63 -17.83 -15.68
C SER A 63 -12.30 -18.29 -15.04
N PRO A 64 -12.32 -19.33 -14.20
CA PRO A 64 -11.09 -19.90 -13.63
C PRO A 64 -10.06 -20.31 -14.71
N GLU A 65 -10.52 -20.79 -15.87
CA GLU A 65 -9.67 -21.14 -17.00
C GLU A 65 -9.01 -19.91 -17.62
N GLN A 66 -9.73 -18.79 -17.77
CA GLN A 66 -9.17 -17.53 -18.26
C GLN A 66 -8.09 -17.01 -17.30
N ILE A 67 -8.38 -17.02 -16.00
CA ILE A 67 -7.42 -16.59 -14.96
C ILE A 67 -6.17 -17.48 -14.97
N SER A 68 -6.33 -18.80 -15.03
CA SER A 68 -5.23 -19.76 -15.08
C SER A 68 -4.37 -19.59 -16.35
N THR A 69 -5.01 -19.37 -17.50
CA THR A 69 -4.32 -19.13 -18.78
C THR A 69 -3.50 -17.84 -18.71
N ALA A 70 -4.09 -16.75 -18.21
CA ALA A 70 -3.40 -15.48 -18.06
C ALA A 70 -2.25 -15.58 -17.05
N HIS A 71 -2.43 -16.29 -15.94
CA HIS A 71 -1.38 -16.52 -14.94
C HIS A 71 -0.18 -17.27 -15.55
N THR A 72 -0.45 -18.28 -16.36
CA THR A 72 0.58 -19.07 -17.05
C THR A 72 1.32 -18.21 -18.08
N ALA A 73 0.59 -17.48 -18.93
CA ALA A 73 1.18 -16.58 -19.92
C ALA A 73 2.03 -15.48 -19.27
N MET A 74 1.55 -14.87 -18.19
CA MET A 74 2.29 -13.86 -17.44
C MET A 74 3.54 -14.44 -16.75
N THR A 75 3.46 -15.68 -16.27
CA THR A 75 4.64 -16.38 -15.72
C THR A 75 5.69 -16.62 -16.80
N SER A 76 5.29 -17.02 -18.00
CA SER A 76 6.20 -17.17 -19.15
C SER A 76 6.79 -15.83 -19.60
N LEU A 77 6.05 -14.72 -19.47
CA LEU A 77 6.57 -13.37 -19.74
C LEU A 77 7.67 -12.99 -18.75
N ILE A 78 7.43 -13.21 -17.45
CA ILE A 78 8.42 -12.97 -16.39
C ILE A 78 9.69 -13.80 -16.59
N GLN A 79 9.56 -15.06 -17.01
CA GLN A 79 10.72 -15.93 -17.25
C GLN A 79 11.62 -15.41 -18.39
N ARG A 80 11.03 -14.83 -19.44
CA ARG A 80 11.77 -14.24 -20.55
C ARG A 80 12.32 -12.85 -20.23
N HIS A 81 11.59 -12.08 -19.42
CA HIS A 81 11.91 -10.69 -19.09
C HIS A 81 11.84 -10.47 -17.57
N PRO A 82 12.83 -10.99 -16.80
CA PRO A 82 12.80 -10.96 -15.33
C PRO A 82 12.92 -9.55 -14.72
N ASP A 83 13.30 -8.55 -15.53
CA ASP A 83 13.41 -7.16 -15.10
C ASP A 83 12.15 -6.33 -15.45
N TYR A 84 11.15 -6.93 -16.09
CA TYR A 84 9.90 -6.25 -16.45
C TYR A 84 8.93 -6.16 -15.26
N ALA A 85 9.08 -5.08 -14.49
CA ALA A 85 8.32 -4.83 -13.26
C ALA A 85 6.79 -4.97 -13.39
N PRO A 86 6.12 -4.45 -14.46
CA PRO A 86 4.67 -4.58 -14.61
C PRO A 86 4.17 -6.03 -14.57
N ALA A 87 4.90 -6.97 -15.18
CA ALA A 87 4.45 -8.36 -15.24
C ALA A 87 4.32 -9.01 -13.86
N TYR A 88 5.18 -8.66 -12.90
CA TYR A 88 5.04 -9.14 -11.52
C TYR A 88 3.78 -8.60 -10.85
N ILE A 89 3.48 -7.31 -11.03
CA ILE A 89 2.31 -6.67 -10.44
C ILE A 89 1.02 -7.16 -11.09
N ASP A 90 1.03 -7.34 -12.40
CA ASP A 90 -0.09 -7.93 -13.15
C ASP A 90 -0.31 -9.39 -12.71
N ARG A 91 0.75 -10.20 -12.55
CA ARG A 91 0.62 -11.57 -12.04
C ARG A 91 0.05 -11.61 -10.63
N ALA A 92 0.46 -10.68 -9.77
CA ALA A 92 -0.11 -10.53 -8.43
C ALA A 92 -1.62 -10.23 -8.49
N GLN A 93 -2.04 -9.32 -9.37
CA GLN A 93 -3.45 -9.01 -9.59
C GLN A 93 -4.23 -10.23 -10.12
N ILE A 94 -3.69 -10.95 -11.10
CA ILE A 94 -4.30 -12.17 -11.65
C ILE A 94 -4.50 -13.21 -10.53
N LYS A 95 -3.49 -13.44 -9.68
CA LYS A 95 -3.61 -14.35 -8.52
C LYS A 95 -4.74 -13.94 -7.59
N ARG A 96 -4.89 -12.64 -7.31
CA ARG A 96 -5.97 -12.14 -6.46
C ARG A 96 -7.36 -12.43 -7.02
N MET A 97 -7.51 -12.48 -8.34
CA MET A 97 -8.80 -12.79 -8.95
C MET A 97 -9.22 -14.24 -8.69
N SER A 98 -8.25 -15.15 -8.56
CA SER A 98 -8.48 -16.55 -8.16
C SER A 98 -8.49 -16.80 -6.64
N LEU A 99 -8.14 -15.81 -5.82
CA LEU A 99 -8.04 -15.96 -4.37
C LEU A 99 -9.04 -15.04 -3.64
N PRO A 100 -10.15 -15.60 -3.11
CA PRO A 100 -11.06 -14.86 -2.25
C PRO A 100 -10.34 -14.21 -1.07
N MET A 101 -10.82 -13.05 -0.63
CA MET A 101 -10.23 -12.32 0.50
C MET A 101 -10.24 -13.13 1.81
N THR A 102 -11.24 -14.01 1.96
CA THR A 102 -11.39 -14.92 3.10
C THR A 102 -10.27 -15.94 3.18
N ASP A 103 -9.74 -16.34 2.02
CA ASP A 103 -8.81 -17.46 1.90
C ASP A 103 -7.35 -16.99 1.96
N LEU A 104 -7.12 -15.69 1.80
CA LEU A 104 -5.78 -15.11 1.92
C LEU A 104 -5.20 -15.34 3.31
N PHE A 105 -3.92 -15.71 3.31
CA PHE A 105 -3.14 -15.97 4.52
C PHE A 105 -3.67 -17.10 5.41
N THR A 106 -4.48 -18.00 4.83
CA THR A 106 -4.88 -19.26 5.46
C THR A 106 -3.91 -20.37 5.07
N GLN A 107 -3.91 -21.49 5.81
CA GLN A 107 -3.01 -22.61 5.55
C GLN A 107 -3.13 -23.18 4.12
N PRO A 108 -4.35 -23.43 3.56
CA PRO A 108 -4.50 -23.93 2.20
C PRO A 108 -3.91 -23.01 1.13
N SER A 109 -3.97 -21.69 1.36
CA SER A 109 -3.54 -20.67 0.40
C SER A 109 -2.20 -20.02 0.79
N SER A 110 -1.44 -20.66 1.67
CA SER A 110 -0.17 -20.13 2.21
C SER A 110 0.83 -19.82 1.09
N GLU A 111 1.07 -20.77 0.20
CA GLU A 111 2.02 -20.60 -0.91
C GLU A 111 1.57 -19.51 -1.88
N ALA A 112 0.29 -19.51 -2.25
CA ALA A 112 -0.28 -18.49 -3.14
C ALA A 112 -0.20 -17.08 -2.52
N SER A 113 -0.48 -16.96 -1.22
CA SER A 113 -0.38 -15.68 -0.48
C SER A 113 1.07 -15.19 -0.39
N GLN A 114 2.01 -16.11 -0.15
CA GLN A 114 3.44 -15.77 -0.11
C GLN A 114 3.94 -15.33 -1.50
N SER A 115 3.54 -16.06 -2.54
CA SER A 115 3.88 -15.76 -3.92
C SER A 115 3.33 -14.40 -4.36
N LEU A 116 2.10 -14.08 -3.93
CA LEU A 116 1.48 -12.77 -4.15
C LEU A 116 2.30 -11.62 -3.55
N LEU A 117 2.69 -11.73 -2.27
CA LEU A 117 3.52 -10.72 -1.60
C LEU A 117 4.90 -10.58 -2.25
N ARG A 118 5.50 -11.70 -2.68
CA ARG A 118 6.80 -11.71 -3.37
C ARG A 118 6.72 -11.01 -4.73
N ASP A 119 5.67 -11.24 -5.50
CA ASP A 119 5.47 -10.58 -6.78
C ASP A 119 5.32 -9.06 -6.62
N LEU A 120 4.50 -8.61 -5.66
CA LEU A 120 4.36 -7.18 -5.37
C LEU A 120 5.69 -6.56 -4.93
N GLN A 121 6.44 -7.23 -4.04
CA GLN A 121 7.75 -6.75 -3.61
C GLN A 121 8.72 -6.64 -4.79
N LYS A 122 8.83 -7.68 -5.63
CA LYS A 122 9.75 -7.69 -6.77
C LYS A 122 9.40 -6.61 -7.80
N GLY A 123 8.11 -6.41 -8.09
CA GLY A 123 7.65 -5.34 -8.95
C GLY A 123 7.97 -3.94 -8.38
N ILE A 124 7.78 -3.75 -7.07
CA ILE A 124 8.17 -2.52 -6.38
C ILE A 124 9.68 -2.31 -6.46
N ASP A 125 10.50 -3.33 -6.21
CA ASP A 125 11.96 -3.20 -6.22
C ASP A 125 12.49 -2.82 -7.61
N LEU A 126 11.99 -3.46 -8.66
CA LEU A 126 12.37 -3.17 -10.04
C LEU A 126 11.91 -1.78 -10.50
N ALA A 127 10.72 -1.36 -10.06
CA ALA A 127 10.15 -0.07 -10.43
C ALA A 127 10.59 1.08 -9.52
N SER A 128 11.26 0.83 -8.40
CA SER A 128 11.60 1.91 -7.45
C SER A 128 12.74 2.78 -7.99
N PRO A 129 12.67 4.11 -7.79
CA PRO A 129 13.78 4.98 -8.15
C PRO A 129 15.00 4.71 -7.24
N PRO A 130 16.23 5.00 -7.72
CA PRO A 130 17.46 4.75 -6.97
C PRO A 130 17.60 5.64 -5.72
N SER A 131 16.87 6.77 -5.67
CA SER A 131 16.76 7.61 -4.49
C SER A 131 15.33 8.14 -4.33
N PRO A 132 14.88 8.46 -3.12
CA PRO A 132 13.54 8.99 -2.90
C PRO A 132 13.27 10.29 -3.68
N GLN A 133 14.29 11.12 -3.90
CA GLN A 133 14.13 12.42 -4.58
C GLN A 133 14.24 12.32 -6.10
N ALA A 134 14.69 11.19 -6.64
CA ALA A 134 14.80 11.03 -8.09
C ALA A 134 13.40 11.06 -8.74
N PRO A 135 13.26 11.75 -9.89
CA PRO A 135 12.01 11.80 -10.61
C PRO A 135 11.64 10.41 -11.15
N VAL A 136 10.35 10.16 -11.27
CA VAL A 136 9.79 8.92 -11.80
C VAL A 136 8.97 9.19 -13.06
N SER A 137 8.90 8.21 -13.97
CA SER A 137 8.05 8.31 -15.16
C SER A 137 6.56 8.20 -14.78
N GLY A 138 5.66 8.64 -15.67
CA GLY A 138 4.22 8.51 -15.45
C GLY A 138 3.77 7.04 -15.36
N LEU A 139 4.43 6.14 -16.10
CA LEU A 139 4.17 4.70 -16.01
C LEU A 139 4.65 4.14 -14.67
N GLN A 140 5.87 4.49 -14.26
CA GLN A 140 6.47 4.08 -12.99
C GLN A 140 5.63 4.55 -11.79
N SER A 141 5.12 5.79 -11.82
CA SER A 141 4.28 6.31 -10.74
C SER A 141 3.00 5.50 -10.59
N ARG A 142 2.26 5.24 -11.69
CA ARG A 142 1.03 4.44 -11.64
C ARG A 142 1.29 3.03 -11.13
N LEU A 143 2.40 2.44 -11.57
CA LEU A 143 2.81 1.10 -11.18
C LEU A 143 3.11 1.00 -9.69
N LEU A 144 3.98 1.88 -9.18
CA LEU A 144 4.34 1.95 -7.77
C LEU A 144 3.13 2.30 -6.90
N ALA A 145 2.29 3.24 -7.36
CA ALA A 145 1.07 3.63 -6.67
C ALA A 145 0.14 2.42 -6.47
N SER A 146 -0.10 1.64 -7.52
CA SER A 146 -0.94 0.43 -7.47
C SER A 146 -0.31 -0.64 -6.57
N ALA A 147 0.97 -0.95 -6.76
CA ALA A 147 1.65 -2.04 -6.06
C ALA A 147 1.75 -1.80 -4.55
N HIS A 148 2.15 -0.59 -4.14
CA HIS A 148 2.19 -0.23 -2.73
C HIS A 148 0.79 -0.26 -2.10
N THR A 149 -0.23 0.25 -2.79
CA THR A 149 -1.62 0.20 -2.28
C THR A 149 -2.08 -1.24 -2.09
N HIS A 150 -1.83 -2.10 -3.07
CA HIS A 150 -2.20 -3.51 -3.00
C HIS A 150 -1.47 -4.23 -1.85
N ARG A 151 -0.15 -4.05 -1.72
CA ARG A 151 0.62 -4.64 -0.62
C ARG A 151 0.17 -4.12 0.74
N GLY A 152 -0.15 -2.83 0.85
CA GLY A 152 -0.71 -2.22 2.06
C GLY A 152 -2.03 -2.87 2.49
N LEU A 153 -2.96 -3.11 1.55
CA LEU A 153 -4.23 -3.79 1.83
C LEU A 153 -4.03 -5.23 2.30
N LEU A 154 -3.05 -5.94 1.73
CA LEU A 154 -2.70 -7.29 2.16
C LEU A 154 -2.12 -7.30 3.58
N LEU A 155 -1.26 -6.34 3.92
CA LEU A 155 -0.71 -6.19 5.26
C LEU A 155 -1.79 -5.83 6.28
N LEU A 156 -2.77 -4.98 5.93
CA LEU A 156 -3.93 -4.74 6.79
C LEU A 156 -4.72 -6.02 7.06
N ARG A 157 -4.98 -6.82 6.03
CA ARG A 157 -5.68 -8.10 6.21
C ARG A 157 -4.93 -9.01 7.18
N VAL A 158 -3.60 -9.07 7.08
CA VAL A 158 -2.75 -9.82 8.01
C VAL A 158 -2.87 -9.27 9.44
N ALA A 159 -2.79 -7.95 9.61
CA ALA A 159 -2.93 -7.31 10.92
C ALA A 159 -4.32 -7.56 11.54
N ASP A 160 -5.39 -7.51 10.74
CA ASP A 160 -6.75 -7.80 11.18
C ASP A 160 -6.90 -9.25 11.66
N MET A 161 -6.35 -10.21 10.91
CA MET A 161 -6.35 -11.62 11.33
C MET A 161 -5.63 -11.80 12.67
N ARG A 162 -4.48 -11.14 12.85
CA ARG A 162 -3.72 -11.16 14.11
C ARG A 162 -4.53 -10.60 15.27
N LYS A 163 -5.20 -9.45 15.09
CA LYS A 163 -6.06 -8.84 16.11
C LYS A 163 -7.21 -9.75 16.54
N GLN A 164 -7.72 -10.55 15.60
CA GLN A 164 -8.78 -11.53 15.86
C GLN A 164 -8.26 -12.84 16.48
N GLY A 165 -6.95 -12.96 16.72
CA GLY A 165 -6.34 -14.20 17.21
C GLY A 165 -6.31 -15.33 16.17
N LEU A 166 -6.53 -15.03 14.89
CA LEU A 166 -6.50 -16.03 13.83
C LEU A 166 -5.06 -16.34 13.43
N PRO A 167 -4.74 -17.63 13.13
CA PRO A 167 -3.44 -17.99 12.61
C PRO A 167 -3.24 -17.39 11.21
N VAL A 168 -2.03 -16.91 10.96
CA VAL A 168 -1.63 -16.30 9.68
C VAL A 168 -0.56 -17.17 9.03
N PHE A 169 -0.78 -17.53 7.77
CA PHE A 169 0.13 -18.30 6.93
C PHE A 169 0.51 -17.51 5.68
N GLY A 170 1.52 -17.98 4.94
CA GLY A 170 1.88 -17.36 3.66
C GLY A 170 2.47 -15.95 3.76
N VAL A 171 2.93 -15.56 4.95
CA VAL A 171 3.69 -14.32 5.17
C VAL A 171 5.18 -14.67 5.34
N GLY A 172 6.07 -13.74 5.00
CA GLY A 172 7.51 -13.95 5.21
C GLY A 172 7.87 -14.08 6.69
N GLU A 173 8.99 -14.74 7.00
CA GLU A 173 9.42 -14.99 8.40
C GLU A 173 9.50 -13.73 9.26
N SER A 174 9.88 -12.60 8.66
CA SER A 174 9.94 -11.30 9.33
C SER A 174 8.56 -10.87 9.83
N ILE A 175 7.51 -11.06 9.05
CA ILE A 175 6.13 -10.68 9.38
C ILE A 175 5.51 -11.70 10.35
N THR A 176 5.90 -12.97 10.28
CA THR A 176 5.37 -14.03 11.15
C THR A 176 5.59 -13.74 12.65
N LYS A 177 6.65 -12.99 12.99
CA LYS A 177 7.01 -12.66 14.37
C LYS A 177 6.56 -11.26 14.82
N MET A 178 5.90 -10.50 13.94
CA MET A 178 5.47 -9.14 14.24
C MET A 178 4.10 -9.12 14.91
N GLU A 179 3.93 -8.15 15.81
CA GLU A 179 2.64 -7.85 16.42
C GLU A 179 1.73 -7.15 15.40
N ALA A 180 0.41 -7.23 15.62
CA ALA A 180 -0.56 -6.64 14.70
C ALA A 180 -0.32 -5.13 14.46
N GLN A 181 0.10 -4.40 15.51
CA GLN A 181 0.40 -2.98 15.41
C GLN A 181 1.59 -2.67 14.50
N ASP A 182 2.65 -3.50 14.55
CA ASP A 182 3.81 -3.32 13.69
C ASP A 182 3.46 -3.57 12.22
N ILE A 183 2.61 -4.58 11.97
CA ILE A 183 2.11 -4.90 10.64
C ILE A 183 1.21 -3.77 10.11
N GLU A 184 0.35 -3.16 10.95
CA GLU A 184 -0.38 -1.95 10.57
C GLU A 184 0.57 -0.79 10.23
N GLY A 185 1.68 -0.65 10.96
CA GLY A 185 2.72 0.33 10.63
C GLY A 185 3.35 0.09 9.25
N LEU A 186 3.62 -1.17 8.90
CA LEU A 186 4.08 -1.54 7.55
C LEU A 186 3.03 -1.20 6.49
N ALA A 187 1.76 -1.51 6.74
CA ALA A 187 0.67 -1.17 5.84
C ALA A 187 0.54 0.34 5.64
N SER A 188 0.62 1.13 6.73
CA SER A 188 0.60 2.59 6.68
C SER A 188 1.74 3.15 5.84
N ARG A 189 2.95 2.59 5.97
CA ARG A 189 4.10 2.98 5.13
C ARG A 189 3.86 2.67 3.66
N ASP A 190 3.25 1.54 3.35
CA ASP A 190 2.89 1.20 1.97
C ASP A 190 1.83 2.15 1.42
N PHE A 191 0.78 2.48 2.17
CA PHE A 191 -0.21 3.47 1.75
C PHE A 191 0.38 4.86 1.56
N TYR A 192 1.32 5.26 2.42
CA TYR A 192 2.07 6.50 2.25
C TYR A 192 2.81 6.53 0.90
N GLN A 193 3.51 5.45 0.56
CA GLN A 193 4.19 5.34 -0.73
C GLN A 193 3.19 5.32 -1.90
N GLY A 194 2.06 4.61 -1.75
CA GLY A 194 0.98 4.65 -2.74
C GLY A 194 0.46 6.08 -2.99
N GLY A 195 0.26 6.86 -1.93
CA GLY A 195 -0.13 8.26 -1.97
C GLY A 195 0.93 9.16 -2.59
N ARG A 196 2.21 8.95 -2.23
CA ARG A 196 3.38 9.63 -2.82
C ARG A 196 3.41 9.57 -4.35
N TYR A 197 3.01 8.43 -4.92
CA TYR A 197 2.98 8.20 -6.36
C TYR A 197 1.62 8.54 -7.02
N GLY A 198 0.67 9.10 -6.27
CA GLY A 198 -0.57 9.68 -6.78
C GLY A 198 -1.85 8.91 -6.50
N ASN A 199 -1.84 7.82 -5.73
CA ASN A 199 -3.06 7.10 -5.37
C ASN A 199 -3.80 7.79 -4.21
N LYS A 200 -4.98 8.36 -4.50
CA LYS A 200 -5.81 9.08 -3.52
C LYS A 200 -6.40 8.19 -2.42
N ILE A 201 -6.76 6.96 -2.76
CA ILE A 201 -7.27 5.99 -1.77
C ILE A 201 -6.14 5.63 -0.79
N ALA A 202 -4.93 5.38 -1.31
CA ALA A 202 -3.76 5.12 -0.50
C ALA A 202 -3.41 6.31 0.39
N GLN A 203 -3.48 7.55 -0.12
CA GLN A 203 -3.27 8.75 0.68
C GLN A 203 -4.21 8.80 1.90
N GLN A 204 -5.51 8.56 1.71
CA GLN A 204 -6.49 8.51 2.79
C GLN A 204 -6.25 7.35 3.76
N LEU A 205 -5.95 6.16 3.22
CA LEU A 205 -5.65 4.97 4.03
C LEU A 205 -4.37 5.16 4.85
N SER A 206 -3.36 5.87 4.32
CA SER A 206 -2.13 6.20 5.03
C SER A 206 -2.42 6.96 6.32
N VAL A 207 -3.30 7.95 6.27
CA VAL A 207 -3.70 8.74 7.45
C VAL A 207 -4.45 7.87 8.45
N LYS A 208 -5.45 7.12 7.98
CA LYS A 208 -6.28 6.27 8.85
C LYS A 208 -5.51 5.15 9.56
N THR A 209 -4.44 4.67 8.94
CA THR A 209 -3.63 3.55 9.46
C THR A 209 -2.40 4.01 10.23
N ASN A 210 -2.06 5.30 10.19
CA ASN A 210 -0.89 5.84 10.85
C ASN A 210 -1.03 5.76 12.39
N PRO A 211 -0.18 4.98 13.09
CA PRO A 211 -0.28 4.82 14.54
C PRO A 211 -0.05 6.14 15.28
N TYR A 212 0.78 7.04 14.73
CA TYR A 212 0.99 8.37 15.30
C TYR A 212 -0.26 9.24 15.19
N ALA A 213 -0.90 9.27 14.02
CA ALA A 213 -2.14 10.02 13.83
C ALA A 213 -3.27 9.49 14.73
N LYS A 214 -3.39 8.15 14.90
CA LYS A 214 -4.32 7.53 15.84
C LYS A 214 -4.05 7.94 17.29
N MET A 215 -2.78 7.92 17.71
CA MET A 215 -2.38 8.30 19.07
C MET A 215 -2.67 9.79 19.34
N CYS A 216 -2.22 10.68 18.45
CA CYS A 216 -2.48 12.12 18.57
C CYS A 216 -3.99 12.41 18.55
N GLY A 217 -4.74 11.74 17.68
CA GLY A 217 -6.20 11.87 17.64
C GLY A 217 -6.88 11.40 18.93
N ALA A 218 -6.42 10.30 19.54
CA ALA A 218 -6.92 9.83 20.82
C ALA A 218 -6.63 10.82 21.95
N ILE A 219 -5.40 11.34 22.04
CA ILE A 219 -4.99 12.35 23.03
C ILE A 219 -5.83 13.63 22.90
N VAL A 220 -5.99 14.13 21.67
CA VAL A 220 -6.79 15.34 21.41
C VAL A 220 -8.26 15.10 21.74
N LYS A 221 -8.82 13.93 21.36
CA LYS A 221 -10.20 13.59 21.68
C LYS A 221 -10.43 13.49 23.19
N GLU A 222 -9.50 12.89 23.92
CA GLU A 222 -9.54 12.81 25.39
C GLU A 222 -9.48 14.20 26.03
N ALA A 223 -8.60 15.08 25.55
CA ALA A 223 -8.50 16.46 26.03
C ALA A 223 -9.79 17.26 25.77
N ILE A 224 -10.36 17.16 24.57
CA ILE A 224 -11.63 17.83 24.23
C ILE A 224 -12.79 17.27 25.05
N GLN A 225 -12.86 15.94 25.20
CA GLN A 225 -13.90 15.30 26.00
C GLN A 225 -13.85 15.79 27.46
N LYS A 226 -12.65 15.92 28.01
CA LYS A 226 -12.44 16.46 29.36
C LYS A 226 -12.92 17.91 29.48
N GLU A 227 -12.59 18.77 28.52
CA GLU A 227 -13.07 20.17 28.48
C GLU A 227 -14.61 20.25 28.40
N ILE A 228 -15.25 19.39 27.61
CA ILE A 228 -16.72 19.32 27.51
C ILE A 228 -17.34 18.84 28.83
N ASP A 229 -16.78 17.80 29.45
CA ASP A 229 -17.28 17.27 30.72
C ASP A 229 -17.12 18.30 31.86
N GLU A 230 -16.02 19.05 31.88
CA GLU A 230 -15.80 20.19 32.79
C GLU A 230 -16.80 21.33 32.55
N ALA A 231 -17.08 21.67 31.29
CA ALA A 231 -18.05 22.70 30.92
C ALA A 231 -19.51 22.32 31.21
N GLU A 232 -19.85 21.03 31.10
CA GLU A 232 -21.17 20.48 31.42
C GLU A 232 -21.36 20.17 32.92
N GLY A 233 -20.34 20.42 33.75
CA GLY A 233 -20.39 20.18 35.20
C GLY A 233 -20.43 18.70 35.58
N ARG A 234 -20.03 17.79 34.68
CA ARG A 234 -19.89 16.36 34.99
C ARG A 234 -18.58 16.14 35.73
N VAL A 235 -18.66 15.91 37.03
CA VAL A 235 -17.49 15.49 37.82
C VAL A 235 -17.10 14.09 37.36
N VAL A 236 -16.00 13.97 36.62
CA VAL A 236 -15.33 12.69 36.41
C VAL A 236 -14.77 12.26 37.78
N MET A 237 -15.46 11.35 38.46
CA MET A 237 -14.93 10.74 39.67
C MET A 237 -13.67 9.95 39.29
N ASP A 238 -12.52 10.46 39.70
CA ASP A 238 -11.24 9.78 39.55
C ASP A 238 -11.23 8.54 40.46
N LEU A 239 -11.61 7.40 39.88
CA LEU A 239 -11.63 6.09 40.55
C LEU A 239 -10.23 5.59 40.95
N ARG A 240 -9.16 6.33 40.65
CA ARG A 240 -7.80 6.03 41.11
C ARG A 240 -7.46 6.64 42.47
N ALA A 241 -8.36 7.43 43.07
CA ALA A 241 -8.19 7.98 44.41
C ALA A 241 -8.76 7.09 45.54
N LEU A 242 -9.21 5.87 45.25
CA LEU A 242 -9.85 4.96 46.22
C LEU A 242 -9.22 3.56 46.32
N SER A 243 -7.95 3.38 45.93
CA SER A 243 -7.18 2.17 46.24
C SER A 243 -5.68 2.44 46.36
#